data_AF-A0A357F1A6-F1
#
_entry.id   AF-A0A357F1A6-F1
#
_cell.length_a   1.000
_cell.length_b   1.000
_cell.length_c   1.000
_cell.angle_alpha   90.00
_cell.angle_beta   90.00
_cell.angle_gamma   90.00
#
_symmetry.space_group_name_H-M   'P 1'
#
loop_
_entity.id
_entity.type
_entity.pdbx_description
1 polymer ?
#
loop_
_entity_poly.entity_id
_entity_poly.type
_entity_poly.pdbx_seq_one_letter_code
_entity_poly.pdbx_strand_id
1 'polypeptide(L)' 'LLVLTVIARGGEVIVSRGELVEIGGDFRVPDVLVQSGAVLHEVGTTNRTKKSDY' A
#
# COMPACT_ATOMS: atom_id res chain seq x y z
N LEU A 1 -8.63 5.05 -4.96
CA LEU A 1 -8.99 5.80 -3.73
C LEU A 1 -10.23 5.23 -3.05
N LEU A 2 -11.42 5.20 -3.68
CA LEU A 2 -12.69 4.82 -3.01
C LEU A 2 -12.66 3.48 -2.25
N VAL A 3 -12.15 2.41 -2.86
CA VAL A 3 -12.17 1.07 -2.24
C VAL A 3 -11.33 1.02 -0.95
N LEU A 4 -10.08 1.48 -1.00
CA LEU A 4 -9.17 1.50 0.16
C LEU A 4 -9.73 2.34 1.31
N THR A 5 -10.25 3.53 1.01
CA THR A 5 -10.87 4.39 2.04
C THR A 5 -12.10 3.75 2.66
N VAL A 6 -12.87 2.95 1.93
CA VAL A 6 -14.08 2.31 2.45
C VAL A 6 -13.74 1.10 3.33
N ILE A 7 -12.74 0.30 2.96
CA ILE A 7 -12.44 -0.96 3.64
C ILE A 7 -11.35 -0.87 4.72
N ALA A 8 -10.45 0.11 4.63
CA ALA A 8 -9.24 0.16 5.44
C ALA A 8 -9.09 1.45 6.27
N ARG A 9 -10.07 2.37 6.24
CA ARG A 9 -9.99 3.60 7.04
C ARG A 9 -9.92 3.27 8.53
N GLY A 10 -8.85 3.72 9.18
CA GLY A 10 -8.56 3.44 10.60
C GLY A 10 -8.06 2.02 10.88
N GLY A 11 -7.87 1.19 9.84
CA GLY A 11 -7.28 -0.14 9.94
C GLY A 11 -5.85 -0.19 9.39
N GLU A 12 -5.30 -1.40 9.32
CA GLU A 12 -3.98 -1.68 8.77
C GLU A 12 -4.09 -2.28 7.36
N VAL A 13 -3.19 -1.87 6.46
CA VAL A 13 -3.07 -2.43 5.10
C VAL A 13 -1.67 -2.99 4.94
N ILE A 14 -1.58 -4.31 4.73
CA ILE A 14 -0.34 -4.98 4.41
C ILE A 14 -0.13 -4.93 2.89
N VAL A 15 1.01 -4.41 2.44
CA VAL A 15 1.35 -4.27 1.02
C VAL A 15 2.80 -4.67 0.77
N SER A 16 3.09 -5.27 -0.38
CA SER A 16 4.46 -5.61 -0.76
C SER A 16 5.22 -4.34 -1.13
N ARG A 17 6.50 -4.22 -0.71
CA ARG A 17 7.37 -3.10 -1.12
C ARG A 17 7.53 -2.95 -2.63
N GLY A 18 7.39 -4.05 -3.39
CA GLY A 18 7.39 -4.00 -4.85
C GLY A 18 6.12 -3.39 -5.48
N GLU A 19 5.05 -3.22 -4.71
CA GLU A 19 3.77 -2.66 -5.16
C GLU A 19 3.67 -1.15 -4.90
N LEU A 20 4.66 -0.55 -4.24
CA LEU A 20 4.76 0.88 -3.97
C LEU A 20 5.27 1.63 -5.21
N VAL A 21 4.52 1.51 -6.30
CA VAL A 21 4.87 2.08 -7.59
C VAL A 21 4.38 3.51 -7.74
N GLU A 22 5.06 4.22 -8.63
CA GLU A 22 4.65 5.51 -9.15
C GLU A 22 4.20 5.34 -10.60
N ILE A 23 3.01 5.81 -10.92
CA ILE A 23 2.41 5.72 -12.25
C ILE A 23 2.31 7.14 -12.78
N GLY A 24 3.21 7.50 -13.70
CA GLY A 24 3.17 8.75 -14.43
C GLY A 24 3.09 9.99 -13.55
N GLY A 25 4.21 10.36 -12.92
CA GLY A 25 4.46 11.69 -12.29
C GLY A 25 3.64 12.06 -11.05
N ASP A 26 2.33 11.83 -11.06
CA ASP A 26 1.39 12.40 -10.09
C ASP A 26 0.65 11.34 -9.26
N PHE A 27 0.78 10.05 -9.59
CA PHE A 27 0.09 8.99 -8.87
C PHE A 27 1.06 8.02 -8.19
N ARG A 28 1.09 8.05 -6.86
CA ARG A 28 1.92 7.17 -6.03
C ARG A 28 1.04 6.33 -5.13
N VAL A 29 1.22 5.01 -5.17
CA VAL A 29 0.49 4.06 -4.31
C VAL A 29 0.62 4.40 -2.80
N PRO A 30 1.82 4.73 -2.28
CA PRO A 30 1.97 5.15 -0.89
C PRO A 30 1.08 6.35 -0.52
N ASP A 31 1.04 7.36 -1.38
CA ASP A 31 0.30 8.61 -1.11
C ASP A 31 -1.21 8.34 -1.06
N VAL A 32 -1.70 7.47 -1.94
CA VAL A 32 -3.11 7.02 -1.95
C VAL A 32 -3.46 6.24 -0.67
N LEU A 33 -2.56 5.40 -0.19
CA LEU A 33 -2.76 4.62 1.03
C LEU A 33 -2.78 5.53 2.27
N VAL A 34 -1.86 6.50 2.35
CA VAL A 34 -1.85 7.51 3.43
C VAL A 34 -3.13 8.35 3.39
N GLN A 35 -3.56 8.81 2.22
CA GLN A 35 -4.82 9.56 2.06
C GLN A 35 -6.06 8.75 2.43
N SER A 36 -6.02 7.42 2.34
CA SER A 36 -7.14 6.57 2.73
C SER A 36 -7.38 6.54 4.26
N GLY A 37 -6.43 7.01 5.06
CA GLY A 37 -6.49 6.95 6.52
C GLY A 37 -6.20 5.57 7.10
N ALA A 38 -5.61 4.68 6.29
CA ALA A 38 -5.12 3.39 6.73
C ALA A 38 -3.66 3.49 7.22
N VAL A 39 -3.27 2.62 8.13
CA VAL A 39 -1.88 2.42 8.53
C VAL A 39 -1.22 1.46 7.54
N LEU A 40 -0.17 1.93 6.86
CA LEU A 40 0.57 1.14 5.90
C LEU A 40 1.57 0.21 6.60
N HIS A 41 1.52 -1.08 6.28
CA HIS A 41 2.49 -2.09 6.69
C HIS A 41 3.16 -2.72 5.47
N GLU A 42 4.37 -2.26 5.19
CA GLU A 42 5.13 -2.72 4.04
C GLU A 42 5.92 -3.99 4.36
N VAL A 43 5.82 -4.99 3.50
CA VAL A 43 6.46 -6.30 3.68
C VAL A 43 7.33 -6.71 2.49
N GLY A 44 8.15 -7.74 2.67
CA GLY A 44 9.07 -8.23 1.63
C GLY A 44 10.20 -7.24 1.31
N THR A 45 10.71 -7.26 0.10
CA THR A 45 11.68 -6.29 -0.45
C THR A 45 11.17 -5.74 -1.78
N THR A 46 11.84 -4.73 -2.34
CA THR A 46 11.46 -4.11 -3.62
C THR A 46 11.26 -5.11 -4.76
N ASN A 47 12.03 -6.19 -4.78
CA ASN A 47 12.04 -7.17 -5.87
C ASN A 47 11.65 -8.60 -5.44
N ARG A 48 11.25 -8.82 -4.18
CA ARG A 48 10.92 -10.15 -3.68
C ARG A 48 9.98 -10.09 -2.49
N THR A 49 8.86 -10.78 -2.60
CA THR A 49 7.90 -10.98 -1.51
C THR A 49 7.45 -12.43 -1.48
N LYS A 50 7.36 -13.01 -0.30
CA LYS A 50 6.94 -14.39 -0.05
C LYS A 50 5.60 -14.39 0.66
N LYS A 51 4.90 -15.53 0.58
CA LYS A 51 3.65 -15.73 1.33
C LYS A 51 3.84 -15.59 2.85
N SER A 52 5.02 -15.89 3.38
CA SER A 52 5.36 -15.72 4.80
C SER A 52 5.51 -14.27 5.25
N ASP A 53 5.60 -13.35 4.29
CA ASP A 53 5.72 -11.92 4.57
C ASP A 53 4.33 -11.28 4.79
N TYR A 54 3.24 -11.99 4.45
CA TYR A 54 1.84 -11.63 4.70
C TYR A 54 1.24 -12.49 5.81
#